data_AF-A0A925EQ62-F1
#
_entry.id   AF-A0A925EQ62-F1
#
_cell.length_a   1.000
_cell.length_b   1.000
_cell.length_c   1.000
_cell.angle_alpha   90.00
_cell.angle_beta   90.00
_cell.angle_gamma   90.00
#
_symmetry.space_group_name_H-M   'P 1'
#
loop_
_entity.id
_entity.type
_entity.pdbx_description
1 polymer ?
#
loop_
_entity_poly.entity_id
_entity_poly.type
_entity_poly.pdbx_seq_one_letter_code
_entity_poly.pdbx_strand_id
1 'polypeptide(L)'
;MVWKKSCCQYCPFQSRDAAVARFLEQPKAGAFALWIGGLAMALNPRMHLFSSGTVYDICVEGGCSESLKLYQDRLEREEFALYRVRRIYTANGTTARTTVNARRNVETIDRGTQAQMEALLCSNATLQGLVVETTGGWSRYYVYRKGEGYPTIEEFFVVCPGAIKDKCQCLSRFEQDWSVLSGEIKQLSLLVV
;
A
#
# COMPACT_ATOMS: atom_id res chain seq x y z
N MET A 1 36.67 -14.94 2.35
CA MET A 1 35.20 -15.09 2.20
C MET A 1 34.55 -13.86 2.79
N VAL A 2 33.86 -13.04 1.98
CA VAL A 2 33.18 -11.83 2.48
C VAL A 2 31.76 -12.23 2.86
N TRP A 3 31.40 -12.07 4.15
CA TRP A 3 30.06 -12.35 4.64
C TRP A 3 29.08 -11.29 4.11
N LYS A 4 28.17 -11.66 3.21
CA LYS A 4 27.13 -10.73 2.71
C LYS A 4 26.12 -10.46 3.84
N LYS A 5 25.80 -9.18 4.10
CA LYS A 5 24.69 -8.83 5.01
C LYS A 5 23.38 -9.43 4.45
N SER A 6 22.77 -10.32 5.23
CA SER A 6 21.53 -11.07 4.95
C SER A 6 21.57 -12.03 3.75
N CYS A 7 21.19 -13.30 4.01
CA CYS A 7 21.01 -14.34 2.98
C CYS A 7 19.75 -14.15 2.12
N CYS A 8 18.88 -13.19 2.47
CA CYS A 8 17.68 -12.91 1.68
C CYS A 8 18.05 -12.14 0.42
N GLN A 9 17.72 -12.68 -0.76
CA GLN A 9 18.06 -12.09 -2.06
C GLN A 9 17.36 -10.75 -2.32
N TYR A 10 16.23 -10.49 -1.66
CA TYR A 10 15.41 -9.27 -1.74
C TYR A 10 15.45 -8.44 -0.44
N CYS A 11 16.50 -8.60 0.38
CA CYS A 11 16.58 -7.94 1.68
C CYS A 11 16.52 -6.40 1.57
N PRO A 12 15.63 -5.71 2.30
CA PRO A 12 15.60 -4.24 2.32
C PRO A 12 16.75 -3.59 3.10
N PHE A 13 17.44 -4.36 3.96
CA PHE A 13 18.48 -3.86 4.86
C PHE A 13 19.89 -3.83 4.25
N GLN A 14 20.00 -4.13 2.95
CA GLN A 14 21.26 -4.01 2.21
C GLN A 14 21.46 -2.58 1.69
N SER A 15 22.68 -2.23 1.28
CA SER A 15 22.91 -0.97 0.58
C SER A 15 22.24 -0.99 -0.80
N ARG A 16 21.97 0.20 -1.33
CA ARG A 16 21.44 0.38 -2.67
C ARG A 16 22.27 -0.33 -3.73
N ASP A 17 23.59 -0.14 -3.74
CA ASP A 17 24.48 -0.77 -4.72
C ASP A 17 24.48 -2.30 -4.62
N ALA A 18 24.38 -2.83 -3.39
CA ALA A 18 24.26 -4.28 -3.19
C ALA A 18 22.92 -4.81 -3.70
N ALA A 19 21.82 -4.05 -3.54
CA ALA A 19 20.53 -4.41 -4.11
C ALA A 19 20.59 -4.45 -5.64
N VAL A 20 21.13 -3.39 -6.27
CA VAL A 20 21.28 -3.30 -7.73
C VAL A 20 22.12 -4.46 -8.26
N ALA A 21 23.30 -4.71 -7.67
CA ALA A 21 24.16 -5.82 -8.08
C ALA A 21 23.45 -7.18 -7.99
N ARG A 22 22.67 -7.42 -6.92
CA ARG A 22 21.90 -8.66 -6.77
C ARG A 22 20.76 -8.75 -7.79
N PHE A 23 20.09 -7.66 -8.12
CA PHE A 23 18.97 -7.68 -9.06
C PHE A 23 19.44 -7.85 -10.51
N LEU A 24 20.63 -7.34 -10.84
CA LEU A 24 21.30 -7.66 -12.11
C LEU A 24 21.72 -9.13 -12.18
N GLU A 25 22.27 -9.69 -11.09
CA GLU A 25 22.66 -11.12 -11.03
C GLU A 25 21.44 -12.06 -11.00
N GLN A 26 20.35 -11.65 -10.33
CA GLN A 26 19.16 -12.46 -10.10
C GLN A 26 17.87 -11.64 -10.36
N PRO A 27 17.49 -11.47 -11.64
CA PRO A 27 16.38 -10.61 -12.03
C PRO A 27 15.04 -10.95 -11.36
N LYS A 28 14.77 -12.24 -11.12
CA LYS A 28 13.57 -12.72 -10.42
C LYS A 28 13.49 -12.21 -8.97
N ALA A 29 14.63 -12.08 -8.28
CA ALA A 29 14.66 -11.54 -6.92
C ALA A 29 14.32 -10.04 -6.93
N GLY A 30 14.82 -9.29 -7.91
CA GLY A 30 14.45 -7.89 -8.12
C GLY A 30 12.96 -7.72 -8.44
N ALA A 31 12.41 -8.57 -9.32
CA ALA A 31 10.98 -8.58 -9.64
C ALA A 31 10.11 -8.87 -8.40
N PHE A 32 10.55 -9.79 -7.54
CA PHE A 32 9.86 -10.06 -6.27
C PHE A 32 9.96 -8.90 -5.28
N ALA A 33 11.10 -8.21 -5.21
CA ALA A 33 11.25 -7.01 -4.40
C ALA A 33 10.33 -5.87 -4.91
N LEU A 34 10.27 -5.67 -6.22
CA LEU A 34 9.35 -4.73 -6.88
C LEU A 34 7.89 -5.06 -6.54
N TRP A 35 7.52 -6.35 -6.59
CA TRP A 35 6.18 -6.79 -6.22
C TRP A 35 5.81 -6.44 -4.79
N ILE A 36 6.63 -6.81 -3.81
CA ILE A 36 6.36 -6.52 -2.39
C ILE A 36 6.38 -5.01 -2.13
N GLY A 37 7.38 -4.31 -2.67
CA GLY A 37 7.50 -2.87 -2.52
C GLY A 37 6.32 -2.11 -3.14
N GLY A 38 5.88 -2.53 -4.32
CA GLY A 38 4.71 -1.99 -5.01
C GLY A 38 3.44 -2.17 -4.18
N LEU A 39 3.14 -3.39 -3.71
CA LEU A 39 1.97 -3.63 -2.87
C LEU A 39 2.04 -2.88 -1.52
N ALA A 40 3.22 -2.78 -0.93
CA ALA A 40 3.42 -1.99 0.28
C ALA A 40 3.10 -0.50 0.05
N MET A 41 3.53 0.05 -1.10
CA MET A 41 3.23 1.43 -1.51
C MET A 41 1.76 1.64 -1.87
N ALA A 42 1.10 0.65 -2.46
CA ALA A 42 -0.35 0.69 -2.71
C ALA A 42 -1.11 0.87 -1.40
N LEU A 43 -0.77 0.06 -0.38
CA LEU A 43 -1.38 0.15 0.93
C LEU A 43 -0.87 1.35 1.72
N ASN A 44 0.35 1.82 1.56
CA ASN A 44 0.87 2.96 2.30
C ASN A 44 1.86 3.73 1.42
N PRO A 45 1.48 4.88 0.84
CA PRO A 45 2.38 5.63 -0.03
C PRO A 45 3.60 6.21 0.68
N ARG A 46 3.66 6.11 2.02
CA ARG A 46 4.81 6.52 2.83
C ARG A 46 5.72 5.35 3.23
N MET A 47 5.40 4.10 2.84
CA MET A 47 6.15 2.91 3.23
C MET A 47 7.07 2.44 2.11
N HIS A 48 8.27 3.02 2.07
CA HIS A 48 9.31 2.55 1.16
C HIS A 48 9.94 1.27 1.70
N LEU A 49 10.21 0.30 0.81
CA LEU A 49 10.91 -0.92 1.21
C LEU A 49 12.38 -0.64 1.57
N PHE A 50 13.02 0.31 0.88
CA PHE A 50 14.39 0.75 1.16
C PHE A 50 14.38 2.16 1.76
N SER A 51 15.33 2.44 2.66
CA SER A 51 15.49 3.80 3.20
C SER A 51 15.97 4.80 2.14
N SER A 52 16.61 4.33 1.07
CA SER A 52 17.14 5.16 -0.01
C SER A 52 16.16 5.45 -1.14
N GLY A 53 14.90 5.02 -1.05
CA GLY A 53 13.89 5.23 -2.08
C GLY A 53 12.99 4.01 -2.32
N THR A 54 12.17 4.06 -3.37
CA THR A 54 11.36 2.90 -3.74
C THR A 54 12.21 1.85 -4.45
N VAL A 55 11.75 0.59 -4.46
CA VAL A 55 12.42 -0.47 -5.23
C VAL A 55 12.41 -0.13 -6.73
N TYR A 56 11.34 0.54 -7.19
CA TYR A 56 11.19 0.95 -8.58
C TYR A 56 12.30 1.93 -8.98
N ASP A 57 12.52 2.99 -8.19
CA ASP A 57 13.57 3.98 -8.45
C ASP A 57 14.96 3.33 -8.45
N ILE A 58 15.21 2.44 -7.48
CA ILE A 58 16.47 1.69 -7.39
C ILE A 58 16.70 0.85 -8.66
N CYS A 59 15.67 0.17 -9.16
CA CYS A 59 15.77 -0.65 -10.36
C CYS A 59 15.94 0.18 -11.64
N VAL A 60 15.21 1.31 -11.77
CA VAL A 60 15.31 2.20 -12.93
C VAL A 60 16.70 2.83 -13.00
N GLU A 61 17.14 3.47 -11.92
CA GLU A 61 18.41 4.16 -11.87
C GLU A 61 19.60 3.17 -11.87
N GLY A 62 19.41 1.96 -11.37
CA GLY A 62 20.40 0.87 -11.38
C GLY A 62 20.41 0.01 -12.64
N GLY A 63 19.59 0.31 -13.65
CA GLY A 63 19.56 -0.42 -14.92
C GLY A 63 19.06 -1.88 -14.81
N CYS A 64 18.24 -2.21 -13.82
CA CYS A 64 17.70 -3.56 -13.58
C CYS A 64 16.50 -3.86 -14.51
N SER A 65 16.70 -3.72 -15.83
CA SER A 65 15.65 -3.79 -16.84
C SER A 65 14.93 -5.14 -16.89
N GLU A 66 15.65 -6.25 -16.69
CA GLU A 66 15.03 -7.58 -16.67
C GLU A 66 14.11 -7.78 -15.45
N SER A 67 14.49 -7.25 -14.28
CA SER A 67 13.61 -7.24 -13.10
C SER A 67 12.35 -6.41 -13.34
N LEU A 68 12.48 -5.24 -13.95
CA LEU A 68 11.35 -4.38 -14.30
C LEU A 68 10.42 -5.05 -15.30
N LYS A 69 10.97 -5.71 -16.32
CA LYS A 69 10.19 -6.48 -17.30
C LYS A 69 9.42 -7.61 -16.63
N LEU A 70 10.08 -8.43 -15.81
CA LEU A 70 9.43 -9.53 -15.09
C LEU A 70 8.34 -9.04 -14.12
N TYR A 71 8.53 -7.87 -13.52
CA TYR A 71 7.52 -7.22 -12.69
C TYR A 71 6.31 -6.76 -13.53
N GLN A 72 6.56 -6.11 -14.67
CA GLN A 72 5.51 -5.66 -15.59
C GLN A 72 4.72 -6.84 -16.18
N ASP A 73 5.41 -7.88 -16.68
CA ASP A 73 4.81 -9.11 -17.19
C ASP A 73 3.89 -9.77 -16.13
N ARG A 74 4.23 -9.63 -14.85
CA ARG A 74 3.40 -10.12 -13.75
C ARG A 74 2.17 -9.24 -13.53
N LEU A 75 2.32 -7.92 -13.53
CA LEU A 75 1.18 -7.00 -13.39
C LEU A 75 0.13 -7.25 -14.49
N GLU A 76 0.55 -7.46 -15.72
CA GLU A 76 -0.34 -7.70 -16.86
C GLU A 76 -1.16 -9.00 -16.75
N ARG A 77 -0.70 -9.96 -15.94
CA ARG A 77 -1.34 -11.27 -15.77
C ARG A 77 -2.18 -11.37 -14.50
N GLU A 78 -1.96 -10.49 -13.54
CA GLU A 78 -2.66 -10.56 -12.27
C GLU A 78 -4.05 -9.92 -12.37
N GLU A 79 -5.02 -10.51 -11.70
CA GLU A 79 -6.26 -9.81 -11.38
C GLU A 79 -5.96 -8.59 -10.50
N PHE A 80 -6.71 -7.51 -10.69
CA PHE A 80 -6.66 -6.33 -9.85
C PHE A 80 -7.85 -6.28 -8.90
N ALA A 81 -7.69 -5.54 -7.82
CA ALA A 81 -8.75 -5.28 -6.88
C ALA A 81 -8.79 -3.80 -6.50
N LEU A 82 -10.01 -3.33 -6.23
CA LEU A 82 -10.24 -2.08 -5.54
C LEU A 82 -10.22 -2.37 -4.03
N TYR A 83 -9.31 -1.75 -3.30
CA TYR A 83 -9.21 -1.88 -1.85
C TYR A 83 -9.67 -0.62 -1.15
N ARG A 84 -10.41 -0.77 -0.04
CA ARG A 84 -10.61 0.27 0.97
C ARG A 84 -9.58 0.08 2.07
N VAL A 85 -8.78 1.12 2.32
CA VAL A 85 -7.77 1.13 3.38
C VAL A 85 -8.13 2.18 4.40
N ARG A 86 -8.34 1.74 5.64
CA ARG A 86 -8.63 2.60 6.79
C ARG A 86 -7.54 2.46 7.84
N ARG A 87 -7.14 3.57 8.44
CA ARG A 87 -6.15 3.61 9.52
C ARG A 87 -6.55 4.53 10.64
N ILE A 88 -6.32 4.06 11.85
CA ILE A 88 -6.40 4.85 13.07
C ILE A 88 -5.00 4.97 13.62
N TYR A 89 -4.50 6.21 13.69
CA TYR A 89 -3.23 6.53 14.29
C TYR A 89 -3.43 7.06 15.70
N THR A 90 -2.72 6.47 16.66
CA THR A 90 -2.68 6.93 18.05
C THR A 90 -1.24 7.09 18.50
N ALA A 91 -0.98 8.09 19.33
CA ALA A 91 0.29 8.20 20.04
C ALA A 91 0.34 7.15 21.15
N ASN A 92 1.40 6.35 21.18
CA ASN A 92 1.77 5.50 22.30
C ASN A 92 2.98 6.14 23.00
N GLY A 93 2.73 6.72 24.17
CA GLY A 93 3.76 7.21 25.09
C GLY A 93 3.57 8.67 25.53
N THR A 94 4.18 9.00 26.67
CA THR A 94 4.20 10.34 27.29
C THR A 94 5.49 11.12 27.00
N THR A 95 6.41 10.57 26.19
CA THR A 95 7.73 11.15 25.90
C THR A 95 7.85 11.65 24.46
N ALA A 96 8.85 12.50 24.19
CA ALA A 96 9.07 13.16 22.90
C ALA A 96 9.39 12.21 21.72
N ARG A 97 9.74 10.95 21.97
CA ARG A 97 9.80 9.88 20.95
C ARG A 97 8.51 9.07 21.00
N THR A 98 7.40 9.69 20.65
CA THR A 98 6.09 9.04 20.63
C THR A 98 6.11 7.91 19.60
N THR A 99 5.94 6.68 20.08
CA THR A 99 5.74 5.54 19.18
C THR A 99 4.34 5.68 18.60
N VAL A 100 4.19 5.66 17.28
CA VAL A 100 2.86 5.78 16.67
C VAL A 100 2.29 4.38 16.46
N ASN A 101 1.14 4.10 17.05
CA ASN A 101 0.38 2.91 16.71
C ASN A 101 -0.53 3.22 15.52
N ALA A 102 -0.42 2.43 14.46
CA ALA A 102 -1.25 2.53 13.27
C ALA A 102 -2.08 1.24 13.11
N ARG A 103 -3.24 1.21 13.78
CA ARG A 103 -4.22 0.14 13.53
C ARG A 103 -4.78 0.34 12.14
N ARG A 104 -5.01 -0.76 11.44
CA ARG A 104 -5.47 -0.73 10.05
C ARG A 104 -6.57 -1.75 9.81
N ASN A 105 -7.44 -1.39 8.89
CA ASN A 105 -8.37 -2.28 8.24
C ASN A 105 -8.16 -2.17 6.72
N VAL A 106 -8.06 -3.32 6.06
CA VAL A 106 -7.95 -3.44 4.60
C VAL A 106 -9.08 -4.35 4.16
N GLU A 107 -9.90 -3.87 3.25
CA GLU A 107 -11.07 -4.57 2.72
C GLU A 107 -11.00 -4.59 1.20
N THR A 108 -11.26 -5.74 0.61
CA THR A 108 -11.49 -5.87 -0.83
C THR A 108 -12.91 -5.39 -1.13
N ILE A 109 -13.05 -4.38 -2.00
CA ILE A 109 -14.35 -3.85 -2.43
C ILE A 109 -14.85 -4.59 -3.65
N ASP A 110 -13.98 -4.78 -4.64
CA ASP A 110 -14.30 -5.50 -5.87
C ASP A 110 -13.02 -6.04 -6.53
N ARG A 111 -13.17 -6.92 -7.51
CA ARG A 111 -12.10 -7.58 -8.27
C ARG A 111 -12.40 -7.61 -9.76
N GLY A 112 -11.35 -7.55 -10.58
CA GLY A 112 -11.46 -7.66 -12.02
C GLY A 112 -10.18 -7.28 -12.74
N THR A 113 -10.30 -6.86 -14.00
CA THR A 113 -9.16 -6.31 -14.74
C THR A 113 -8.72 -4.96 -14.15
N GLN A 114 -7.47 -4.57 -14.39
CA GLN A 114 -6.96 -3.25 -13.99
C GLN A 114 -7.89 -2.12 -14.47
N ALA A 115 -8.26 -2.14 -15.76
CA ALA A 115 -9.12 -1.10 -16.35
C ALA A 115 -10.51 -1.03 -15.69
N GLN A 116 -11.13 -2.18 -15.37
CA GLN A 116 -12.40 -2.20 -14.66
C GLN A 116 -12.29 -1.60 -13.26
N MET A 117 -11.24 -1.94 -12.52
CA MET A 117 -11.05 -1.44 -11.16
C MET A 117 -10.68 0.06 -11.14
N GLU A 118 -9.88 0.54 -12.10
CA GLU A 118 -9.59 1.97 -12.26
C GLU A 118 -10.83 2.77 -12.65
N ALA A 119 -11.66 2.24 -13.56
CA ALA A 119 -12.93 2.87 -13.90
C ALA A 119 -13.89 2.95 -12.70
N LEU A 120 -13.95 1.88 -11.89
CA LEU A 120 -14.74 1.85 -10.66
C LEU A 120 -14.21 2.87 -9.64
N LEU A 121 -12.89 2.95 -9.45
CA LEU A 121 -12.24 3.94 -8.58
C LEU A 121 -12.61 5.38 -9.00
N CYS A 122 -12.47 5.70 -10.29
CA CYS A 122 -12.79 7.02 -10.83
C CYS A 122 -14.28 7.37 -10.70
N SER A 123 -15.16 6.39 -10.93
CA SER A 123 -16.61 6.56 -10.77
C SER A 123 -16.97 6.85 -9.31
N ASN A 124 -16.41 6.09 -8.36
CA ASN A 124 -16.63 6.29 -6.93
C ASN A 124 -16.12 7.66 -6.45
N ALA A 125 -14.93 8.07 -6.91
CA ALA A 125 -14.37 9.38 -6.60
C ALA A 125 -15.27 10.51 -7.12
N THR A 126 -15.71 10.41 -8.38
CA THR A 126 -16.57 11.41 -9.03
C THR A 126 -17.92 11.56 -8.31
N LEU A 127 -18.55 10.44 -7.94
CA LEU A 127 -19.81 10.44 -7.19
C LEU A 127 -19.71 11.13 -5.84
N GLN A 128 -18.51 11.14 -5.24
CA GLN A 128 -18.24 11.78 -3.95
C GLN A 128 -17.63 13.19 -4.09
N GLY A 129 -17.44 13.69 -5.32
CA GLY A 129 -16.75 14.97 -5.56
C GLY A 129 -15.27 14.96 -5.17
N LEU A 130 -14.64 13.79 -5.13
CA LEU A 130 -13.24 13.60 -4.78
C LEU A 130 -12.37 13.43 -6.03
N VAL A 131 -11.07 13.69 -5.89
CA VAL A 131 -10.11 13.59 -6.99
C VAL A 131 -9.27 12.33 -6.83
N VAL A 132 -9.07 11.62 -7.95
CA VAL A 132 -8.11 10.52 -8.04
C VAL A 132 -6.70 11.09 -8.24
N GLU A 133 -5.76 10.60 -7.46
CA GLU A 133 -4.33 10.89 -7.59
C GLU A 133 -3.53 9.61 -7.81
N THR A 134 -2.40 9.73 -8.51
CA THR A 134 -1.44 8.63 -8.70
C THR A 134 -0.21 8.90 -7.85
N THR A 135 0.05 8.05 -6.87
CA THR A 135 1.23 8.17 -6.01
C THR A 135 1.87 6.80 -5.79
N GLY A 136 3.18 6.68 -6.04
CA GLY A 136 3.90 5.40 -5.96
C GLY A 136 3.46 4.37 -6.99
N GLY A 137 2.99 4.83 -8.16
CA GLY A 137 2.53 3.97 -9.26
C GLY A 137 1.09 3.48 -9.16
N TRP A 138 0.33 3.89 -8.13
CA TRP A 138 -1.04 3.43 -7.91
C TRP A 138 -2.03 4.58 -7.83
N SER A 139 -3.16 4.42 -8.50
CA SER A 139 -4.30 5.33 -8.47
C SER A 139 -5.09 5.15 -7.18
N ARG A 140 -5.39 6.26 -6.50
CA ARG A 140 -6.19 6.30 -5.28
C ARG A 140 -6.95 7.60 -5.12
N TYR A 141 -8.03 7.59 -4.33
CA TYR A 141 -8.64 8.82 -3.82
C TYR A 141 -8.76 8.73 -2.30
N TYR A 142 -8.67 9.88 -1.63
CA TYR A 142 -8.76 9.99 -0.18
C TYR A 142 -10.14 10.46 0.25
N VAL A 143 -10.73 9.75 1.21
CA VAL A 143 -11.92 10.21 1.95
C VAL A 143 -11.45 11.02 3.17
N TYR A 144 -10.50 10.48 3.93
CA TYR A 144 -9.83 11.17 5.03
C TYR A 144 -8.31 11.16 4.81
N ARG A 145 -7.69 12.34 4.81
CA ARG A 145 -6.23 12.45 4.84
C ARG A 145 -5.74 12.45 6.28
N LYS A 146 -4.57 11.85 6.52
CA LYS A 146 -3.90 11.90 7.82
C LYS A 146 -3.63 13.35 8.22
N GLY A 147 -4.14 13.79 9.37
CA GLY A 147 -3.91 15.12 9.93
C GLY A 147 -2.61 15.27 10.72
N GLU A 148 -2.36 16.50 11.16
CA GLU A 148 -1.21 16.91 12.00
C GLU A 148 -1.54 16.74 13.49
N GLY A 149 -1.75 15.51 13.95
CA GLY A 149 -2.07 15.26 15.36
C GLY A 149 -2.48 13.82 15.64
N TYR A 150 -2.63 13.49 16.93
CA TYR A 150 -3.15 12.20 17.37
C TYR A 150 -4.28 12.38 18.39
N PRO A 151 -5.37 11.59 18.32
CA PRO A 151 -5.62 10.59 17.27
C PRO A 151 -5.91 11.24 15.91
N THR A 152 -5.55 10.56 14.83
CA THR A 152 -5.98 10.93 13.47
C THR A 152 -6.34 9.69 12.69
N ILE A 153 -7.22 9.85 11.72
CA ILE A 153 -7.61 8.79 10.79
C ILE A 153 -7.04 9.04 9.40
N GLU A 154 -6.99 7.99 8.59
CA GLU A 154 -6.73 8.05 7.16
C GLU A 154 -7.63 7.02 6.49
N GLU A 155 -8.30 7.41 5.42
CA GLU A 155 -9.09 6.54 4.56
C GLU A 155 -8.83 6.90 3.12
N PHE A 156 -8.56 5.86 2.33
CA PHE A 156 -8.50 5.99 0.88
C PHE A 156 -8.88 4.67 0.23
N PHE A 157 -9.23 4.77 -1.04
CA PHE A 157 -9.46 3.65 -1.92
C PHE A 157 -8.33 3.58 -2.92
N VAL A 158 -7.80 2.40 -3.20
CA VAL A 158 -6.65 2.20 -4.09
C VAL A 158 -6.87 1.00 -5.00
N VAL A 159 -6.44 1.13 -6.25
CA VAL A 159 -6.40 0.03 -7.20
C VAL A 159 -4.99 -0.54 -7.26
N CYS A 160 -4.86 -1.84 -7.04
CA CYS A 160 -3.60 -2.57 -7.18
C CYS A 160 -3.88 -4.08 -7.42
N PRO A 161 -2.84 -4.91 -7.65
CA PRO A 161 -3.04 -6.35 -7.84
C PRO A 161 -3.77 -6.99 -6.67
N GLY A 162 -4.67 -7.93 -6.98
CA GLY A 162 -5.61 -8.60 -6.08
C GLY A 162 -4.97 -9.59 -5.08
N ALA A 163 -3.65 -9.50 -4.85
CA ALA A 163 -2.88 -10.42 -4.03
C ALA A 163 -2.91 -10.11 -2.53
N ILE A 164 -3.54 -9.00 -2.13
CA ILE A 164 -3.63 -8.58 -0.73
C ILE A 164 -4.89 -9.20 -0.12
N LYS A 165 -4.71 -9.82 1.05
CA LYS A 165 -5.82 -10.35 1.85
C LYS A 165 -6.39 -9.27 2.76
N ASP A 166 -7.69 -9.31 2.94
CA ASP A 166 -8.39 -8.51 3.94
C ASP A 166 -7.77 -8.72 5.32
N LYS A 167 -7.60 -7.62 6.07
CA LYS A 167 -6.90 -7.66 7.35
C LYS A 167 -7.34 -6.56 8.27
N CYS A 168 -7.92 -6.98 9.40
CA CYS A 168 -8.12 -6.17 10.58
C CYS A 168 -7.80 -7.02 11.83
N GLN A 169 -7.10 -6.46 12.81
CA GLN A 169 -6.74 -7.21 14.02
C GLN A 169 -7.96 -7.52 14.90
N CYS A 170 -8.87 -6.55 15.03
CA CYS A 170 -10.10 -6.68 15.79
C CYS A 170 -11.13 -5.74 15.17
N LEU A 171 -11.97 -6.27 14.28
CA LEU A 171 -12.88 -5.46 13.47
C LEU A 171 -13.90 -4.70 14.32
N SER A 172 -14.53 -5.36 15.31
CA SER A 172 -15.54 -4.74 16.17
C SER A 172 -14.99 -3.51 16.91
N ARG A 173 -13.80 -3.63 17.52
CA ARG A 173 -13.15 -2.51 18.20
C ARG A 173 -12.68 -1.44 17.22
N PHE A 174 -12.18 -1.84 16.04
CA PHE A 174 -11.78 -0.89 15.00
C PHE A 174 -12.97 -0.03 14.55
N GLU A 175 -14.12 -0.64 14.26
CA GLU A 175 -15.32 0.10 13.85
C GLU A 175 -15.85 1.03 14.95
N GLN A 176 -15.82 0.59 16.22
CA GLN A 176 -16.23 1.43 17.34
C GLN A 176 -15.34 2.69 17.45
N ASP A 177 -14.02 2.52 17.38
CA ASP A 177 -13.11 3.66 17.45
C ASP A 177 -13.18 4.51 16.16
N TRP A 178 -13.44 3.89 15.01
CA TRP A 178 -13.60 4.56 13.72
C TRP A 178 -14.80 5.50 13.72
N SER A 179 -15.98 5.04 14.16
CA SER A 179 -17.20 5.86 14.16
C SER A 179 -17.06 7.08 15.07
N VAL A 180 -16.39 6.93 16.23
CA VAL A 180 -16.10 8.04 17.14
C VAL A 180 -15.19 9.08 16.48
N LEU A 181 -14.15 8.65 15.77
CA LEU A 181 -13.15 9.55 15.19
C LEU A 181 -13.57 10.19 13.86
N SER A 182 -14.32 9.46 13.04
CA SER A 182 -14.83 9.97 11.75
C SER A 182 -16.09 10.81 11.91
N GLY A 183 -16.84 10.63 13.01
CA GLY A 183 -18.18 11.20 13.15
C GLY A 183 -19.24 10.48 12.30
N GLU A 184 -18.87 9.41 11.60
CA GLU A 184 -19.80 8.59 10.84
C GLU A 184 -20.66 7.76 11.80
N ILE A 185 -21.94 8.10 11.88
CA ILE A 185 -22.95 7.19 12.41
C ILE A 185 -23.15 6.13 11.34
N LYS A 186 -22.96 4.84 11.68
CA LYS A 186 -23.31 3.73 10.79
C LYS A 186 -24.74 3.97 10.27
N GLN A 187 -24.86 4.36 9.01
CA GLN A 187 -26.11 4.19 8.30
C GLN A 187 -26.21 2.68 8.10
N LEU A 188 -26.96 2.02 8.99
CA LEU A 188 -27.42 0.66 8.75
C LEU A 188 -28.15 0.73 7.41
N SER A 189 -27.53 0.20 6.37
CA SER A 189 -28.19 0.00 5.09
C SER A 189 -29.40 -0.89 5.36
N LEU A 190 -30.58 -0.28 5.41
CA LEU A 190 -31.84 -0.97 5.23
C LEU A 190 -31.85 -1.51 3.80
N LEU A 191 -31.21 -2.66 3.60
CA LEU A 191 -31.59 -3.55 2.52
C LEU A 191 -32.98 -4.07 2.91
N VAL A 192 -33.99 -3.35 2.44
CA VAL A 192 -35.33 -3.89 2.29
C VAL A 192 -35.21 -5.09 1.33
N VAL A 193 -35.79 -6.19 1.80
CA VAL A 193 -35.85 -7.55 1.23
C VAL A 193 -36.02 -7.59 -0.29
#